data_AF-A0A372LZT4-F1
#
_entry.id   AF-A0A372LZT4-F1
#
_cell.length_a   1.000
_cell.length_b   1.000
_cell.length_c   1.000
_cell.angle_alpha   90.00
_cell.angle_beta   90.00
_cell.angle_gamma   90.00
#
_symmetry.space_group_name_H-M   'P 1'
#
loop_
_entity.id
_entity.type
_entity.pdbx_description
1 polymer ?
#
loop_
_entity_poly.entity_id
_entity_poly.type
_entity_poly.pdbx_seq_one_letter_code
_entity_poly.pdbx_strand_id
1 'polypeptide(L)'
;MGIHTDLTDAQWERLEPFLPASNGRCGRWRDHRQVVNGVLYRLRTGVQWRGLPEQYGPWKTVHERHRRWSADGTWEMLLRRMQAEADAADEIDWDVAVDSTSVRAHQHAAGARLAPPPRAHKGARAVGQSRSGPGGTERPAGGGGAGGEALGRSRGGFTTKIHLSADGRCRVLSLVITPGQCADCTQFQPVMEGIRVPRLAAGRPRTTPNSVSADKGYSNRRTRHYLRRRGIRHTIPEKRDQAAGRARRGSAGGRPPGFDKDRYKKRNTVERAINKLKAFRAVATRYDKRGYVYLGTVTTAALVIWLRS
;
A
#
# COMPACT_ATOMS: atom_id res chain seq x y z
N MET A 1 16.81 -13.37 -23.32
CA MET A 1 15.42 -13.54 -22.82
C MET A 1 14.95 -12.23 -22.21
N GLY A 2 14.04 -11.53 -22.90
CA GLY A 2 13.52 -10.23 -22.44
C GLY A 2 12.70 -10.39 -21.16
N ILE A 3 12.87 -9.47 -20.21
CA ILE A 3 11.99 -9.38 -19.04
C ILE A 3 10.64 -8.90 -19.57
N HIS A 4 9.63 -9.77 -19.65
CA HIS A 4 8.28 -9.38 -20.07
C HIS A 4 7.62 -8.55 -18.94
N THR A 5 7.75 -7.24 -19.04
CA THR A 5 7.17 -6.27 -18.08
C THR A 5 5.83 -5.72 -18.51
N ASP A 6 5.57 -5.81 -19.81
CA ASP A 6 4.47 -5.12 -20.46
C ASP A 6 3.15 -5.82 -20.17
N LEU A 7 2.09 -5.02 -20.12
CA LEU A 7 0.73 -5.50 -19.97
C LEU A 7 0.29 -6.22 -21.26
N THR A 8 -0.33 -7.38 -21.08
CA THR A 8 -1.05 -8.05 -22.17
C THR A 8 -2.26 -7.20 -22.59
N ASP A 9 -2.82 -7.46 -23.76
CA ASP A 9 -4.02 -6.74 -24.24
C ASP A 9 -5.18 -6.89 -23.24
N ALA A 10 -5.44 -8.11 -22.78
CA ALA A 10 -6.48 -8.37 -21.77
C ALA A 10 -6.23 -7.61 -20.44
N GLN A 11 -4.98 -7.46 -20.01
CA GLN A 11 -4.67 -6.66 -18.82
C GLN A 11 -4.86 -5.16 -19.07
N TRP A 12 -4.55 -4.71 -20.28
CA TRP A 12 -4.69 -3.32 -20.70
C TRP A 12 -6.16 -2.91 -20.79
N GLU A 13 -7.00 -3.74 -21.40
CA GLU A 13 -8.45 -3.53 -21.55
C GLU A 13 -9.15 -3.34 -20.19
N ARG A 14 -8.66 -4.02 -19.15
CA ARG A 14 -9.18 -3.85 -17.78
C ARG A 14 -8.81 -2.50 -17.15
N LEU A 15 -7.71 -1.88 -17.57
CA LEU A 15 -7.23 -0.62 -16.99
C LEU A 15 -7.67 0.61 -17.77
N GLU A 16 -7.61 0.53 -19.10
CA GLU A 16 -7.80 1.66 -20.02
C GLU A 16 -9.06 2.50 -19.74
N PRO A 17 -10.24 1.92 -19.48
CA PRO A 17 -11.47 2.69 -19.27
C PRO A 17 -11.43 3.65 -18.07
N PHE A 18 -10.50 3.42 -17.13
CA PHE A 18 -10.39 4.19 -15.89
C PHE A 18 -9.28 5.23 -15.93
N LEU A 19 -8.49 5.28 -17.02
CA LEU A 19 -7.37 6.21 -17.11
C LEU A 19 -7.85 7.64 -17.41
N PRO A 20 -7.26 8.67 -16.78
CA PRO A 20 -7.65 10.06 -17.03
C PRO A 20 -7.52 10.44 -18.51
N ALA A 21 -8.60 10.96 -19.10
CA ALA A 21 -8.63 11.38 -20.50
C ALA A 21 -7.84 12.69 -20.78
N SER A 22 -7.75 13.59 -19.78
CA SER A 22 -7.03 14.88 -19.90
C SER A 22 -6.29 15.22 -18.61
N ASN A 23 -5.29 16.10 -18.71
CA ASN A 23 -4.54 16.65 -17.59
C ASN A 23 -5.05 18.01 -17.10
N GLY A 24 -6.12 18.54 -17.72
CA GLY A 24 -6.76 19.82 -17.36
C GLY A 24 -5.93 21.08 -17.61
N ARG A 25 -4.75 21.00 -18.24
CA ARG A 25 -3.89 22.17 -18.55
C ARG A 25 -3.80 22.46 -20.03
N CYS A 26 -3.52 21.45 -20.87
CA CYS A 26 -3.58 21.50 -22.33
C CYS A 26 -2.95 20.21 -22.91
N GLY A 27 -3.49 19.75 -24.06
CA GLY A 27 -2.94 18.65 -24.86
C GLY A 27 -3.47 17.26 -24.53
N ARG A 28 -3.55 16.41 -25.56
CA ARG A 28 -3.82 14.97 -25.45
C ARG A 28 -2.66 14.32 -24.70
N TRP A 29 -2.96 13.39 -23.79
CA TRP A 29 -1.91 12.58 -23.18
C TRP A 29 -1.16 11.81 -24.27
N ARG A 30 0.15 11.67 -24.10
CA ARG A 30 0.89 10.62 -24.81
C ARG A 30 0.27 9.27 -24.46
N ASP A 31 0.37 8.34 -25.41
CA ASP A 31 -0.18 6.98 -25.30
C ASP A 31 -0.01 6.40 -23.89
N HIS A 32 -1.14 6.09 -23.25
CA HIS A 32 -1.11 5.66 -21.87
C HIS A 32 -0.43 4.29 -21.74
N ARG A 33 -0.63 3.39 -22.71
CA ARG A 33 -0.08 2.03 -22.65
C ARG A 33 1.44 2.06 -22.65
N GLN A 34 2.03 2.79 -23.61
CA GLN A 34 3.47 2.98 -23.70
C GLN A 34 4.05 3.57 -22.40
N VAL A 35 3.39 4.60 -21.85
CA VAL A 35 3.87 5.25 -20.62
C VAL A 35 3.73 4.34 -19.40
N VAL A 36 2.61 3.65 -19.24
CA VAL A 36 2.38 2.71 -18.14
C VAL A 36 3.37 1.55 -18.21
N ASN A 37 3.57 0.94 -19.39
CA ASN A 37 4.57 -0.11 -19.57
C ASN A 37 5.99 0.38 -19.22
N GLY A 38 6.34 1.63 -19.55
CA GLY A 38 7.58 2.25 -19.10
C GLY A 38 7.72 2.35 -17.58
N VAL A 39 6.63 2.71 -16.88
CA VAL A 39 6.60 2.70 -15.40
C VAL A 39 6.82 1.28 -14.89
N LEU A 40 6.10 0.29 -15.43
CA LEU A 40 6.20 -1.11 -15.00
C LEU A 40 7.60 -1.69 -15.24
N TYR A 41 8.22 -1.35 -16.38
CA TYR A 41 9.58 -1.72 -16.70
C TYR A 41 10.55 -1.19 -15.63
N ARG A 42 10.47 0.11 -15.32
CA ARG A 42 11.31 0.72 -14.26
C ARG A 42 11.08 0.04 -12.93
N LEU A 43 9.84 -0.25 -12.57
CA LEU A 43 9.49 -0.88 -11.29
C LEU A 43 10.10 -2.28 -11.17
N ARG A 44 10.01 -3.08 -12.23
CA ARG A 44 10.52 -4.45 -12.26
C ARG A 44 12.05 -4.49 -12.26
N THR A 45 12.70 -3.68 -13.10
CA THR A 45 14.16 -3.73 -13.31
C THR A 45 14.94 -2.90 -12.30
N GLY A 46 14.32 -1.87 -11.72
CA GLY A 46 14.99 -0.92 -10.84
C GLY A 46 15.91 0.05 -11.55
N VAL A 47 15.85 0.15 -12.89
CA VAL A 47 16.69 1.06 -13.67
C VAL A 47 16.45 2.52 -13.26
N GLN A 48 17.49 3.34 -13.38
CA GLN A 48 17.33 4.79 -13.24
C GLN A 48 16.41 5.32 -14.33
N TRP A 49 15.62 6.36 -14.03
CA TRP A 49 14.69 6.94 -15.01
C TRP A 49 15.36 7.30 -16.34
N ARG A 50 16.59 7.84 -16.32
CA ARG A 50 17.35 8.20 -17.52
C ARG A 50 17.80 7.00 -18.36
N GLY A 51 17.83 5.80 -17.78
CA GLY A 51 18.17 4.55 -18.47
C GLY A 51 16.94 3.78 -18.95
N LEU A 52 15.76 4.41 -18.98
CA LEU A 52 14.56 3.78 -19.51
C LEU A 52 14.72 3.53 -21.02
N PRO A 53 14.41 2.33 -21.54
CA PRO A 53 14.48 2.05 -22.97
C PRO A 53 13.62 3.00 -23.82
N GLU A 54 14.14 3.38 -24.99
CA GLU A 54 13.52 4.37 -25.88
C GLU A 54 12.14 3.96 -26.41
N GLN A 55 11.82 2.67 -26.43
CA GLN A 55 10.49 2.15 -26.80
C GLN A 55 9.36 2.66 -25.92
N TYR A 56 9.65 3.05 -24.66
CA TYR A 56 8.68 3.69 -23.77
C TYR A 56 8.63 5.23 -23.95
N GLY A 57 9.51 5.74 -24.83
CA GLY A 57 9.78 7.12 -25.19
C GLY A 57 10.35 7.98 -24.07
N PRO A 58 10.14 9.32 -24.09
CA PRO A 58 10.95 10.22 -23.27
C PRO A 58 10.79 9.92 -21.78
N TRP A 59 11.89 9.57 -21.12
CA TRP A 59 11.88 9.19 -19.70
C TRP A 59 11.26 10.26 -18.79
N LYS A 60 11.40 11.55 -19.15
CA LYS A 60 10.80 12.68 -18.42
C LYS A 60 9.28 12.56 -18.36
N THR A 61 8.66 12.14 -19.47
CA THR A 61 7.21 11.93 -19.60
C THR A 61 6.75 10.79 -18.70
N VAL A 62 7.47 9.67 -18.72
CA VAL A 62 7.16 8.49 -17.90
C VAL A 62 7.31 8.80 -16.41
N HIS A 63 8.42 9.46 -16.04
CA HIS A 63 8.67 9.89 -14.67
C HIS A 63 7.61 10.88 -14.18
N GLU A 64 7.29 11.92 -14.94
CA GLU A 64 6.29 12.93 -14.55
C GLU A 64 4.89 12.31 -14.46
N ARG A 65 4.56 11.35 -15.33
CA ARG A 65 3.31 10.60 -15.23
C ARG A 65 3.24 9.82 -13.93
N HIS A 66 4.25 8.99 -13.65
CA HIS A 66 4.30 8.23 -12.41
C HIS A 66 4.21 9.16 -11.20
N ARG A 67 5.01 10.22 -11.15
CA ARG A 67 4.99 11.20 -10.07
C ARG A 67 3.61 11.82 -9.88
N ARG A 68 2.96 12.27 -10.95
CA ARG A 68 1.64 12.91 -10.90
C ARG A 68 0.58 11.94 -10.39
N TRP A 69 0.53 10.73 -10.96
CA TRP A 69 -0.43 9.70 -10.57
C TRP A 69 -0.22 9.18 -9.16
N SER A 70 1.03 9.19 -8.67
CA SER A 70 1.34 8.92 -7.27
C SER A 70 0.90 10.07 -6.33
N ALA A 71 0.78 11.30 -6.84
CA ALA A 71 0.36 12.46 -6.04
C ALA A 71 -1.17 12.63 -6.00
N ASP A 72 -1.85 12.41 -7.13
CA ASP A 72 -3.30 12.58 -7.28
C ASP A 72 -4.09 11.33 -6.90
N GLY A 73 -3.47 10.15 -6.88
CA GLY A 73 -4.10 8.91 -6.45
C GLY A 73 -4.63 8.01 -7.53
N THR A 74 -4.26 8.27 -8.77
CA THR A 74 -4.68 7.46 -9.90
C THR A 74 -4.28 5.99 -9.68
N TRP A 75 -3.09 5.70 -9.15
CA TRP A 75 -2.68 4.32 -8.87
C TRP A 75 -3.55 3.63 -7.83
N GLU A 76 -3.88 4.30 -6.73
CA GLU A 76 -4.74 3.77 -5.67
C GLU A 76 -6.17 3.57 -6.15
N MET A 77 -6.67 4.46 -7.01
CA MET A 77 -7.97 4.33 -7.65
C MET A 77 -8.02 3.09 -8.55
N LEU A 78 -7.01 2.90 -9.40
CA LEU A 78 -6.90 1.70 -10.25
C LEU A 78 -6.80 0.42 -9.42
N LEU A 79 -6.01 0.42 -8.34
CA LEU A 79 -5.92 -0.72 -7.43
C LEU A 79 -7.27 -1.06 -6.80
N ARG A 80 -8.00 -0.04 -6.31
CA ARG A 80 -9.34 -0.22 -5.75
C ARG A 80 -10.35 -0.74 -6.77
N ARG A 81 -10.21 -0.35 -8.04
CA ARG A 81 -11.06 -0.86 -9.12
C ARG A 81 -10.81 -2.36 -9.36
N MET A 82 -9.55 -2.80 -9.41
CA MET A 82 -9.23 -4.22 -9.53
C MET A 82 -9.71 -5.04 -8.33
N GLN A 83 -9.63 -4.48 -7.12
CA GLN A 83 -10.22 -5.09 -5.93
C GLN A 83 -11.75 -5.17 -6.02
N ALA A 84 -12.42 -4.14 -6.55
CA ALA A 84 -13.87 -4.15 -6.71
C ALA A 84 -14.35 -5.19 -7.72
N GLU A 85 -13.63 -5.38 -8.83
CA GLU A 85 -13.90 -6.46 -9.79
C GLU A 85 -13.76 -7.84 -9.16
N ALA A 86 -12.67 -8.07 -8.42
CA ALA A 86 -12.48 -9.33 -7.72
C ALA A 86 -13.53 -9.57 -6.63
N ASP A 87 -13.95 -8.53 -5.89
CA ASP A 87 -15.03 -8.67 -4.90
C ASP A 87 -16.38 -8.98 -5.55
N ALA A 88 -16.66 -8.40 -6.73
CA ALA A 88 -17.87 -8.72 -7.50
C ALA A 88 -17.87 -10.16 -8.05
N ALA A 89 -16.69 -10.71 -8.32
CA ALA A 89 -16.49 -12.11 -8.74
C ALA A 89 -16.34 -13.09 -7.56
N ASP A 90 -16.55 -12.66 -6.31
CA ASP A 90 -16.32 -13.42 -5.07
C ASP A 90 -14.91 -14.05 -4.98
N GLU A 91 -13.93 -13.34 -5.54
CA GLU A 91 -12.55 -13.80 -5.62
C GLU A 91 -11.68 -13.36 -4.45
N ILE A 92 -12.17 -12.45 -3.60
CA ILE A 92 -11.41 -11.97 -2.44
C ILE A 92 -11.64 -12.89 -1.25
N ASP A 93 -10.57 -13.53 -0.79
CA ASP A 93 -10.57 -14.19 0.52
C ASP A 93 -10.50 -13.13 1.62
N TRP A 94 -11.60 -13.01 2.38
CA TRP A 94 -11.75 -12.05 3.48
C TRP A 94 -11.15 -12.54 4.81
N ASP A 95 -10.44 -13.66 4.84
CA ASP A 95 -9.48 -14.00 5.89
C ASP A 95 -8.13 -13.31 5.60
N VAL A 96 -7.93 -12.16 6.21
CA VAL A 96 -6.83 -11.24 5.88
C VAL A 96 -5.63 -11.48 6.78
N ALA A 97 -4.42 -11.36 6.24
CA ALA A 97 -3.18 -11.35 7.03
C ALA A 97 -2.55 -9.96 7.03
N VAL A 98 -2.06 -9.51 8.18
CA VAL A 98 -1.40 -8.20 8.36
C VAL A 98 0.05 -8.42 8.78
N ASP A 99 0.95 -7.76 8.06
CA ASP A 99 2.37 -7.72 8.43
C ASP A 99 3.04 -6.47 7.84
N SER A 100 4.30 -6.29 8.16
CA SER A 100 5.13 -5.20 7.67
C SER A 100 6.46 -5.72 7.15
N THR A 101 7.12 -4.91 6.33
CA THR A 101 8.48 -5.19 5.90
C THR A 101 9.29 -3.92 5.80
N SER A 102 10.55 -3.99 6.22
CA SER A 102 11.51 -2.90 6.03
C SER A 102 12.17 -3.01 4.66
N VAL A 103 12.36 -1.86 4.04
CA VAL A 103 13.14 -1.67 2.81
C VAL A 103 14.28 -0.69 3.06
N ARG A 104 15.44 -0.93 2.45
CA ARG A 104 16.52 0.07 2.47
C ARG A 104 16.17 1.21 1.54
N ALA A 105 16.48 2.43 1.97
CA ALA A 105 16.45 3.60 1.13
C ALA A 105 17.89 4.01 0.81
N HIS A 106 18.18 4.12 -0.49
CA HIS A 106 19.48 4.58 -0.95
C HIS A 106 19.74 6.01 -0.47
N GLN A 107 21.00 6.41 -0.28
CA GLN A 107 21.36 7.77 0.15
C GLN A 107 20.78 8.86 -0.76
N HIS A 108 20.60 8.56 -2.06
CA HIS A 108 19.95 9.48 -3.02
C HIS A 108 18.48 9.77 -2.69
N ALA A 109 17.80 8.89 -1.95
CA ALA A 109 16.42 9.13 -1.48
C ALA A 109 16.39 10.11 -0.29
N ALA A 110 17.50 10.26 0.46
CA ALA A 110 17.53 11.04 1.70
C ALA A 110 17.68 12.55 1.53
N GLY A 111 17.82 13.05 0.29
CA GLY A 111 17.99 14.48 -0.01
C GLY A 111 16.68 15.24 -0.25
N ALA A 112 15.57 14.85 0.40
CA ALA A 112 14.30 15.56 0.28
C ALA A 112 14.35 16.89 1.05
N ARG A 113 13.79 17.96 0.47
CA ARG A 113 13.74 19.28 1.13
C ARG A 113 12.86 19.22 2.38
N LEU A 114 13.26 19.96 3.42
CA LEU A 114 12.53 20.06 4.68
C LEU A 114 11.17 20.77 4.51
N ALA A 115 11.06 21.70 3.57
CA ALA A 115 9.82 22.42 3.30
C ALA A 115 8.82 21.57 2.47
N PRO A 116 7.51 21.60 2.79
CA PRO A 116 6.47 21.06 1.93
C PRO A 116 6.39 21.83 0.59
N PRO A 117 5.97 21.18 -0.51
CA PRO A 117 5.77 21.83 -1.78
C PRO A 117 4.63 22.84 -1.64
N PRO A 118 4.66 23.94 -2.38
CA PRO A 118 3.55 24.89 -2.39
C PRO A 118 2.26 24.13 -2.74
N ARG A 119 1.21 24.39 -1.95
CA ARG A 119 -0.13 23.86 -2.25
C ARG A 119 -0.50 24.31 -3.66
N ALA A 120 -1.03 23.41 -4.48
CA ALA A 120 -1.56 23.79 -5.78
C ALA A 120 -2.56 24.95 -5.58
N HIS A 121 -2.36 26.05 -6.32
CA HIS A 121 -3.21 27.24 -6.22
C HIS A 121 -4.67 26.86 -6.42
N LYS A 122 -5.52 27.18 -5.44
CA LYS A 122 -6.99 27.13 -5.56
C LYS A 122 -7.42 28.23 -6.53
N GLY A 123 -7.34 27.94 -7.83
CA GLY A 123 -7.90 28.77 -8.90
C GLY A 123 -9.15 28.10 -9.49
N ALA A 124 -10.21 27.97 -8.69
CA ALA A 124 -11.60 27.79 -9.16
C ALA A 124 -12.55 28.00 -7.96
N ARG A 125 -13.42 29.01 -8.03
CA ARG A 125 -14.45 29.28 -7.03
C ARG A 125 -15.59 28.25 -7.15
N ALA A 126 -15.81 27.56 -6.03
CA ALA A 126 -17.04 27.04 -5.39
C ALA A 126 -18.18 26.43 -6.23
N VAL A 127 -18.62 25.21 -5.87
CA VAL A 127 -19.94 24.90 -5.29
C VAL A 127 -19.83 23.58 -4.49
N GLY A 128 -20.39 23.52 -3.28
CA GLY A 128 -20.69 22.26 -2.58
C GLY A 128 -19.67 21.84 -1.51
N GLN A 129 -19.85 22.35 -0.29
CA GLN A 129 -19.26 21.76 0.90
C GLN A 129 -19.86 20.36 1.13
N SER A 130 -19.12 19.31 0.82
CA SER A 130 -19.40 17.97 1.37
C SER A 130 -18.42 17.68 2.50
N ARG A 131 -19.00 17.61 3.70
CA ARG A 131 -18.40 17.27 5.00
C ARG A 131 -17.30 16.20 4.88
N SER A 132 -16.14 16.51 5.45
CA SER A 132 -15.09 15.56 5.79
C SER A 132 -15.64 14.45 6.68
N GLY A 133 -15.83 13.25 6.13
CA GLY A 133 -16.09 12.04 6.90
C GLY A 133 -14.80 11.53 7.57
N PRO A 134 -14.89 10.91 8.76
CA PRO A 134 -13.73 10.33 9.43
C PRO A 134 -13.32 9.05 8.69
N GLY A 135 -12.22 9.09 7.93
CA GLY A 135 -11.74 7.91 7.19
C GLY A 135 -10.86 8.19 5.97
N GLY A 136 -10.56 9.45 5.64
CA GLY A 136 -9.48 9.75 4.69
C GLY A 136 -8.14 9.61 5.39
N THR A 137 -7.33 8.62 5.02
CA THR A 137 -5.89 8.70 5.26
C THR A 137 -5.38 9.93 4.52
N GLU A 138 -5.17 11.03 5.24
CA GLU A 138 -4.56 12.22 4.66
C GLU A 138 -3.22 11.81 4.07
N ARG A 139 -3.04 12.04 2.76
CA ARG A 139 -1.75 11.86 2.12
C ARG A 139 -0.75 12.70 2.90
N PRO A 140 0.44 12.17 3.26
CA PRO A 140 1.48 13.03 3.77
C PRO A 140 1.75 14.06 2.66
N ALA A 141 1.41 15.32 2.93
CA ALA A 141 1.85 16.42 2.11
C ALA A 141 3.38 16.37 2.18
N GLY A 142 4.02 15.75 1.19
CA GLY A 142 5.45 15.47 1.31
C GLY A 142 6.18 16.76 1.68
N GLY A 143 7.22 16.71 2.51
CA GLY A 143 7.70 17.86 3.26
C GLY A 143 7.65 17.56 4.75
N GLY A 144 8.47 18.27 5.52
CA GLY A 144 8.75 17.96 6.93
C GLY A 144 9.99 17.07 7.14
N GLY A 145 10.91 17.02 6.16
CA GLY A 145 12.14 16.25 6.25
C GLY A 145 11.96 14.74 6.14
N ALA A 146 12.99 13.99 6.55
CA ALA A 146 13.02 12.52 6.40
C ALA A 146 11.79 11.83 7.00
N GLY A 147 11.31 12.28 8.17
CA GLY A 147 10.11 11.73 8.82
C GLY A 147 8.84 11.89 7.99
N GLY A 148 8.59 13.09 7.45
CA GLY A 148 7.43 13.36 6.58
C GLY A 148 7.49 12.63 5.24
N GLU A 149 8.67 12.18 4.81
CA GLU A 149 8.88 11.38 3.60
C GLU A 149 8.92 9.88 3.86
N ALA A 150 8.54 9.43 5.05
CA ALA A 150 8.60 8.02 5.47
C ALA A 150 10.02 7.43 5.43
N LEU A 151 11.05 8.24 5.71
CA LEU A 151 12.44 7.83 5.83
C LEU A 151 12.88 7.86 7.29
N GLY A 152 13.41 6.73 7.75
CA GLY A 152 13.89 6.53 9.11
C GLY A 152 15.34 6.09 9.13
N ARG A 153 16.10 6.50 10.15
CA ARG A 153 17.45 5.99 10.37
C ARG A 153 17.40 4.70 11.18
N SER A 154 18.20 3.72 10.75
CA SER A 154 18.50 2.48 11.46
C SER A 154 20.02 2.27 11.48
N ARG A 155 20.50 1.23 12.17
CA ARG A 155 21.93 0.86 12.17
C ARG A 155 22.50 0.66 10.76
N GLY A 156 21.67 0.26 9.78
CA GLY A 156 22.08 0.02 8.39
C GLY A 156 21.82 1.18 7.42
N GLY A 157 21.59 2.39 7.91
CA GLY A 157 21.27 3.57 7.10
C GLY A 157 19.77 3.88 7.02
N PHE A 158 19.36 4.59 5.97
CA PHE A 158 17.96 5.00 5.79
C PHE A 158 17.07 3.82 5.40
N THR A 159 15.88 3.78 5.99
CA THR A 159 14.90 2.70 5.81
C THR A 159 13.49 3.26 5.79
N THR A 160 12.62 2.58 5.05
CA THR A 160 11.17 2.78 5.04
C THR A 160 10.51 1.47 5.41
N LYS A 161 9.42 1.52 6.16
CA LYS A 161 8.57 0.35 6.39
C LYS A 161 7.34 0.42 5.51
N ILE A 162 6.99 -0.72 4.91
CA ILE A 162 5.73 -0.95 4.21
C ILE A 162 4.90 -1.83 5.14
N HIS A 163 3.75 -1.33 5.58
CA HIS A 163 2.75 -2.07 6.35
C HIS A 163 1.60 -2.40 5.41
N LEU A 164 1.15 -3.66 5.40
CA LEU A 164 0.13 -4.09 4.46
C LEU A 164 -0.80 -5.15 5.04
N SER A 165 -1.97 -5.24 4.41
CA SER A 165 -2.89 -6.37 4.57
C SER A 165 -2.98 -7.13 3.25
N ALA A 166 -2.97 -8.46 3.30
CA ALA A 166 -3.10 -9.33 2.14
C ALA A 166 -4.27 -10.31 2.27
N ASP A 167 -4.87 -10.65 1.14
CA ASP A 167 -5.88 -11.73 1.03
C ASP A 167 -5.22 -13.12 0.94
N GLY A 168 -6.05 -14.17 0.93
CA GLY A 168 -5.63 -15.57 0.77
C GLY A 168 -4.85 -15.88 -0.51
N ARG A 169 -4.97 -15.04 -1.56
CA ARG A 169 -4.26 -15.17 -2.84
C ARG A 169 -2.95 -14.37 -2.90
N CYS A 170 -2.51 -13.86 -1.74
CA CYS A 170 -1.31 -13.06 -1.58
C CYS A 170 -1.39 -11.74 -2.38
N ARG A 171 -2.58 -11.13 -2.45
CA ARG A 171 -2.83 -9.85 -3.10
C ARG A 171 -3.11 -8.78 -2.04
N VAL A 172 -2.61 -7.57 -2.27
CA VAL A 172 -2.64 -6.51 -1.25
C VAL A 172 -3.98 -5.79 -1.24
N LEU A 173 -4.60 -5.68 -0.06
CA LEU A 173 -5.84 -4.93 0.14
C LEU A 173 -5.61 -3.49 0.59
N SER A 174 -4.58 -3.26 1.42
CA SER A 174 -4.27 -1.94 2.00
C SER A 174 -2.76 -1.79 2.20
N LEU A 175 -2.26 -0.55 2.06
CA LEU A 175 -0.85 -0.17 2.13
C LEU A 175 -0.68 1.10 2.97
N VAL A 176 0.31 1.09 3.86
CA VAL A 176 0.79 2.26 4.60
C VAL A 176 2.31 2.26 4.59
N ILE A 177 2.94 3.42 4.42
CA ILE A 177 4.40 3.55 4.56
C ILE A 177 4.76 4.46 5.74
N THR A 178 5.82 4.10 6.46
CA THR A 178 6.34 4.90 7.58
C THR A 178 7.86 4.95 7.58
N PRO A 179 8.47 5.89 8.33
CA PRO A 179 9.89 5.79 8.68
C PRO A 179 10.23 4.43 9.30
N GLY A 180 11.44 3.93 9.03
CA GLY A 180 11.85 2.58 9.45
C GLY A 180 11.92 2.32 10.95
N GLN A 181 12.07 3.36 11.79
CA GLN A 181 12.05 3.25 13.25
C GLN A 181 10.63 3.18 13.85
N CYS A 182 9.58 3.43 13.05
CA CYS A 182 8.22 3.34 13.55
C CYS A 182 7.88 1.91 13.96
N ALA A 183 7.22 1.76 15.11
CA ALA A 183 6.82 0.45 15.63
C ALA A 183 5.62 -0.11 14.86
N ASP A 184 5.71 -1.36 14.41
CA ASP A 184 4.71 -1.98 13.52
C ASP A 184 3.33 -2.03 14.16
N CYS A 185 3.27 -2.27 15.47
CA CYS A 185 2.03 -2.31 16.24
C CYS A 185 1.20 -1.01 16.16
N THR A 186 1.84 0.14 15.91
CA THR A 186 1.16 1.43 15.77
C THR A 186 0.42 1.57 14.44
N GLN A 187 0.82 0.79 13.43
CA GLN A 187 0.30 0.87 12.06
C GLN A 187 -0.75 -0.18 11.74
N PHE A 188 -1.06 -1.09 12.68
CA PHE A 188 -2.12 -2.08 12.52
C PHE A 188 -3.48 -1.45 12.17
N GLN A 189 -3.91 -0.48 12.98
CA GLN A 189 -5.20 0.19 12.79
C GLN A 189 -5.23 0.98 11.46
N PRO A 190 -4.22 1.81 11.12
CA PRO A 190 -4.12 2.45 9.80
C PRO A 190 -4.24 1.47 8.62
N VAL A 191 -3.54 0.32 8.67
CA VAL A 191 -3.63 -0.70 7.61
C VAL A 191 -5.06 -1.24 7.51
N MET A 192 -5.69 -1.59 8.64
CA MET A 192 -7.05 -2.12 8.68
C MET A 192 -8.10 -1.10 8.20
N GLU A 193 -7.93 0.18 8.54
CA GLU A 193 -8.81 1.27 8.10
C GLU A 193 -8.65 1.60 6.61
N GLY A 194 -7.47 1.32 6.04
CA GLY A 194 -7.25 1.44 4.60
C GLY A 194 -7.93 0.36 3.75
N ILE A 195 -8.41 -0.73 4.37
CA ILE A 195 -9.23 -1.74 3.67
C ILE A 195 -10.58 -1.13 3.32
N ARG A 196 -10.77 -0.82 2.03
CA ARG A 196 -12.00 -0.22 1.50
C ARG A 196 -12.20 -0.65 0.06
N VAL A 197 -12.90 -1.75 -0.14
CA VAL A 197 -13.20 -2.31 -1.46
C VAL A 197 -14.57 -1.80 -1.93
N PRO A 198 -14.64 -0.97 -2.98
CA PRO A 198 -15.92 -0.51 -3.53
C PRO A 198 -16.76 -1.68 -4.05
N ARG A 199 -18.09 -1.54 -4.00
CA ARG A 199 -18.99 -2.45 -4.70
C ARG A 199 -19.21 -1.91 -6.11
N LEU A 200 -19.19 -2.78 -7.12
CA LEU A 200 -19.53 -2.40 -8.49
C LEU A 200 -21.03 -2.14 -8.66
N ALA A 201 -21.85 -2.89 -7.93
CA ALA A 201 -23.25 -2.61 -7.74
C ALA A 201 -23.45 -1.52 -6.66
N ALA A 202 -24.70 -1.07 -6.48
CA ALA A 202 -25.04 -0.15 -5.41
C ALA A 202 -24.69 -0.73 -4.02
N GLY A 203 -24.20 0.13 -3.12
CA GLY A 203 -23.93 -0.25 -1.73
C GLY A 203 -22.72 0.45 -1.11
N ARG A 204 -22.55 0.26 0.20
CA ARG A 204 -21.36 0.76 0.91
C ARG A 204 -20.15 -0.12 0.59
N PRO A 205 -18.95 0.47 0.42
CA PRO A 205 -17.71 -0.30 0.28
C PRO A 205 -17.55 -1.30 1.42
N ARG A 206 -17.03 -2.49 1.11
CA ARG A 206 -16.66 -3.46 2.13
C ARG A 206 -15.37 -3.03 2.81
N THR A 207 -15.44 -2.85 4.12
CA THR A 207 -14.31 -2.38 4.95
C THR A 207 -13.88 -3.38 6.03
N THR A 208 -14.61 -4.47 6.21
CA THR A 208 -14.45 -5.37 7.36
C THR A 208 -14.13 -6.78 6.88
N PRO A 209 -12.91 -7.28 7.18
CA PRO A 209 -12.56 -8.69 6.99
C PRO A 209 -13.37 -9.65 7.86
N ASN A 210 -13.51 -10.90 7.41
CA ASN A 210 -14.14 -11.98 8.17
C ASN A 210 -13.25 -12.42 9.34
N SER A 211 -11.94 -12.41 9.12
CA SER A 211 -10.95 -12.62 10.16
C SER A 211 -9.61 -11.95 9.83
N VAL A 212 -8.78 -11.76 10.85
CA VAL A 212 -7.41 -11.23 10.71
C VAL A 212 -6.39 -12.12 11.40
N SER A 213 -5.30 -12.43 10.71
CA SER A 213 -4.09 -13.01 11.30
C SER A 213 -2.94 -11.99 11.30
N ALA A 214 -2.14 -11.95 12.37
CA ALA A 214 -0.99 -11.06 12.45
C ALA A 214 0.08 -11.63 13.41
N ASP A 215 1.32 -11.16 13.26
CA ASP A 215 2.42 -11.55 14.13
C ASP A 215 2.20 -11.16 15.61
N LYS A 216 2.86 -11.86 16.53
CA LYS A 216 2.86 -11.57 17.98
C LYS A 216 3.24 -10.12 18.31
N GLY A 217 4.02 -9.44 17.46
CA GLY A 217 4.36 -8.02 17.58
C GLY A 217 3.13 -7.12 17.66
N TYR A 218 2.03 -7.53 17.04
CA TYR A 218 0.73 -6.86 17.06
C TYR A 218 -0.13 -7.20 18.30
N SER A 219 0.31 -8.12 19.17
CA SER A 219 -0.42 -8.45 20.40
C SER A 219 -0.27 -7.34 21.44
N ASN A 220 -1.20 -6.39 21.41
CA ASN A 220 -1.34 -5.31 22.39
C ASN A 220 -2.82 -4.99 22.64
N ARG A 221 -3.12 -4.33 23.77
CA ARG A 221 -4.49 -4.01 24.20
C ARG A 221 -5.25 -3.18 23.15
N ARG A 222 -4.60 -2.20 22.52
CA ARG A 222 -5.21 -1.33 21.50
C ARG A 222 -5.68 -2.13 20.29
N THR A 223 -4.84 -3.00 19.75
CA THR A 223 -5.18 -3.89 18.63
C THR A 223 -6.35 -4.82 18.99
N ARG A 224 -6.32 -5.45 20.16
CA ARG A 224 -7.40 -6.35 20.61
C ARG A 224 -8.72 -5.60 20.79
N HIS A 225 -8.68 -4.41 21.40
CA HIS A 225 -9.85 -3.57 21.58
C HIS A 225 -10.44 -3.12 20.23
N TYR A 226 -9.59 -2.68 19.29
CA TYR A 226 -10.01 -2.32 17.93
C TYR A 226 -10.74 -3.48 17.22
N LEU A 227 -10.15 -4.68 17.25
CA LEU A 227 -10.73 -5.87 16.60
C LEU A 227 -12.07 -6.27 17.24
N ARG A 228 -12.16 -6.23 18.58
CA ARG A 228 -13.42 -6.50 19.31
C ARG A 228 -14.51 -5.48 18.97
N ARG A 229 -14.19 -4.19 19.01
CA ARG A 229 -15.13 -3.10 18.66
C ARG A 229 -15.67 -3.23 17.23
N ARG A 230 -14.84 -3.74 16.31
CA ARG A 230 -15.20 -3.96 14.90
C ARG A 230 -15.84 -5.32 14.63
N GLY A 231 -15.98 -6.19 15.63
CA GLY A 231 -16.52 -7.55 15.45
C GLY A 231 -15.63 -8.48 14.62
N ILE A 232 -14.33 -8.19 14.51
CA ILE A 232 -13.40 -8.95 13.64
C ILE A 232 -12.78 -10.11 14.43
N ARG A 233 -13.00 -11.34 13.94
CA ARG A 233 -12.34 -12.53 14.47
C ARG A 233 -10.84 -12.43 14.21
N HIS A 234 -10.00 -12.87 15.14
CA HIS A 234 -8.56 -12.67 14.97
C HIS A 234 -7.72 -13.78 15.59
N THR A 235 -6.60 -14.07 14.93
CA THR A 235 -5.59 -15.03 15.35
C THR A 235 -4.25 -14.31 15.43
N ILE A 236 -3.94 -13.84 16.63
CA ILE A 236 -2.68 -13.16 16.95
C ILE A 236 -2.13 -13.87 18.19
N PRO A 237 -0.90 -14.42 18.16
CA PRO A 237 -0.31 -15.07 19.33
C PRO A 237 -0.16 -14.09 20.51
N GLU A 238 -0.34 -14.58 21.73
CA GLU A 238 0.00 -13.82 22.94
C GLU A 238 1.53 -13.76 23.12
N LYS A 239 2.05 -12.64 23.62
CA LYS A 239 3.49 -12.55 23.94
C LYS A 239 3.79 -13.34 25.22
N ARG A 240 4.98 -13.94 25.32
CA ARG A 240 5.37 -14.79 26.47
C ARG A 240 5.28 -14.06 27.81
N ASP A 241 5.71 -12.80 27.85
CA ASP A 241 5.63 -11.92 29.02
C ASP A 241 4.17 -11.61 29.41
N GLN A 242 3.29 -11.39 28.44
CA GLN A 242 1.85 -11.19 28.67
C GLN A 242 1.22 -12.45 29.26
N ALA A 243 1.53 -13.62 28.69
CA ALA A 243 1.04 -14.90 29.18
C ALA A 243 1.53 -15.19 30.61
N ALA A 244 2.82 -14.97 30.88
CA ALA A 244 3.40 -15.15 32.22
C ALA A 244 2.83 -14.14 33.24
N GLY A 245 2.63 -12.89 32.83
CA GLY A 245 2.00 -11.87 33.67
C GLY A 245 0.54 -12.17 33.97
N ARG A 246 -0.19 -12.75 33.01
CA ARG A 246 -1.57 -13.23 33.19
C ARG A 246 -1.60 -14.39 34.19
N ALA A 247 -0.73 -15.39 34.02
CA ALA A 247 -0.63 -16.53 34.93
C ALA A 247 -0.31 -16.10 36.37
N ARG A 248 0.63 -15.14 36.55
CA ARG A 248 0.96 -14.57 37.86
C ARG A 248 -0.20 -13.88 38.57
N ARG A 249 -1.20 -13.38 37.84
CA ARG A 249 -2.40 -12.74 38.42
C ARG A 249 -3.51 -13.74 38.77
N GLY A 250 -3.33 -15.04 38.50
CA GLY A 250 -4.34 -16.05 38.77
C GLY A 250 -5.70 -15.72 38.14
N SER A 251 -6.77 -15.79 38.93
CA SER A 251 -8.14 -15.48 38.51
C SER A 251 -8.32 -14.04 38.00
N ALA A 252 -7.57 -13.07 38.55
CA ALA A 252 -7.59 -11.67 38.10
C ALA A 252 -6.87 -11.45 36.75
N GLY A 253 -6.16 -12.46 36.22
CA GLY A 253 -5.51 -12.41 34.91
C GLY A 253 -6.48 -12.54 33.74
N GLY A 254 -7.66 -13.14 33.95
CA GLY A 254 -8.63 -13.43 32.89
C GLY A 254 -8.23 -14.60 31.97
N ARG A 255 -9.12 -14.91 31.02
CA ARG A 255 -8.97 -16.05 30.10
C ARG A 255 -7.88 -15.77 29.04
N PRO A 256 -7.03 -16.76 28.69
CA PRO A 256 -6.12 -16.64 27.56
C PRO A 256 -6.87 -16.29 26.27
N PRO A 257 -6.28 -15.47 25.37
CA PRO A 257 -6.84 -15.27 24.04
C PRO A 257 -6.97 -16.60 23.29
N GLY A 258 -8.11 -16.80 22.60
CA GLY A 258 -8.25 -17.94 21.70
C GLY A 258 -7.20 -17.90 20.59
N PHE A 259 -6.62 -19.06 20.26
CA PHE A 259 -5.62 -19.20 19.21
C PHE A 259 -5.96 -20.37 18.30
N ASP A 260 -6.31 -20.06 17.06
CA ASP A 260 -6.60 -21.02 16.00
C ASP A 260 -5.33 -21.28 15.18
N LYS A 261 -4.73 -22.46 15.35
CA LYS A 261 -3.48 -22.84 14.67
C LYS A 261 -3.63 -22.88 13.15
N ASP A 262 -4.75 -23.38 12.64
CA ASP A 262 -4.94 -23.53 11.19
C ASP A 262 -5.16 -22.19 10.51
N ARG A 263 -5.89 -21.28 11.17
CA ARG A 263 -5.97 -19.89 10.71
C ARG A 263 -4.63 -19.17 10.81
N TYR A 264 -3.81 -19.46 11.81
CA TYR A 264 -2.48 -18.85 11.91
C TYR A 264 -1.55 -19.26 10.76
N LYS A 265 -1.68 -20.49 10.23
CA LYS A 265 -0.92 -20.93 9.05
C LYS A 265 -1.20 -20.03 7.83
N LYS A 266 -2.41 -19.47 7.71
CA LYS A 266 -2.77 -18.52 6.65
C LYS A 266 -1.98 -17.20 6.72
N ARG A 267 -1.27 -16.89 7.81
CA ARG A 267 -0.35 -15.72 7.88
C ARG A 267 0.77 -15.79 6.83
N ASN A 268 1.13 -16.97 6.33
CA ASN A 268 2.08 -17.11 5.22
C ASN A 268 1.66 -16.31 3.95
N THR A 269 0.37 -16.01 3.79
CA THR A 269 -0.14 -15.25 2.63
C THR A 269 0.44 -13.82 2.56
N VAL A 270 0.56 -13.11 3.69
CA VAL A 270 1.13 -11.76 3.71
C VAL A 270 2.65 -11.78 3.52
N GLU A 271 3.34 -12.81 4.03
CA GLU A 271 4.78 -13.00 3.77
C GLU A 271 5.04 -13.25 2.28
N ARG A 272 4.23 -14.08 1.64
CA ARG A 272 4.29 -14.29 0.18
C ARG A 272 3.88 -13.05 -0.61
N ALA A 273 2.92 -12.26 -0.14
CA ALA A 273 2.56 -10.99 -0.76
C ALA A 273 3.71 -9.98 -0.70
N ILE A 274 4.41 -9.90 0.45
CA ILE A 274 5.64 -9.12 0.61
C ILE A 274 6.71 -9.58 -0.39
N ASN A 275 6.90 -10.89 -0.55
CA ASN A 275 7.86 -11.43 -1.50
C ASN A 275 7.49 -11.08 -2.96
N LYS A 276 6.20 -11.17 -3.33
CA LYS A 276 5.71 -10.72 -4.64
C LYS A 276 5.98 -9.23 -4.86
N LEU A 277 5.74 -8.38 -3.87
CA LEU A 277 6.07 -6.95 -3.94
C LEU A 277 7.57 -6.71 -4.10
N LYS A 278 8.41 -7.43 -3.33
CA LYS A 278 9.88 -7.30 -3.40
C LYS A 278 10.50 -7.91 -4.67
N ALA A 279 9.75 -8.66 -5.46
CA ALA A 279 10.17 -9.03 -6.81
C ALA A 279 10.31 -7.80 -7.74
N PHE A 280 9.66 -6.69 -7.42
CA PHE A 280 9.88 -5.40 -8.08
C PHE A 280 11.09 -4.73 -7.43
N ARG A 281 12.20 -4.61 -8.17
CA ARG A 281 13.46 -4.07 -7.63
C ARG A 281 13.31 -2.65 -7.08
N ALA A 282 12.44 -1.83 -7.70
CA ALA A 282 12.14 -0.48 -7.21
C ALA A 282 11.36 -0.45 -5.88
N VAL A 283 10.68 -1.54 -5.52
CA VAL A 283 10.06 -1.73 -4.19
C VAL A 283 11.11 -2.24 -3.21
N ALA A 284 11.90 -3.24 -3.60
CA ALA A 284 12.91 -3.86 -2.73
C ALA A 284 13.98 -2.89 -2.22
N THR A 285 14.35 -1.90 -3.03
CA THR A 285 15.23 -0.78 -2.63
C THR A 285 14.64 0.54 -3.07
N ARG A 286 14.41 1.43 -2.11
CA ARG A 286 13.83 2.75 -2.36
C ARG A 286 14.91 3.73 -2.84
N TYR A 287 14.71 4.27 -4.04
CA TYR A 287 15.45 5.42 -4.56
C TYR A 287 14.63 6.71 -4.58
N ASP A 288 13.31 6.60 -4.42
CA ASP A 288 12.39 7.73 -4.54
C ASP A 288 12.52 8.65 -3.31
N LYS A 289 12.87 9.92 -3.54
CA LYS A 289 13.02 10.92 -2.47
C LYS A 289 11.72 11.19 -1.72
N ARG A 290 10.61 11.22 -2.45
CA ARG A 290 9.30 11.61 -1.92
C ARG A 290 8.48 10.38 -1.51
N GLY A 291 7.94 10.40 -0.30
CA GLY A 291 7.15 9.31 0.28
C GLY A 291 5.95 8.95 -0.61
N TYR A 292 5.20 9.95 -1.09
CA TYR A 292 4.05 9.70 -1.98
C TYR A 292 4.47 9.02 -3.30
N VAL A 293 5.63 9.36 -3.86
CA VAL A 293 6.14 8.71 -5.09
C VAL A 293 6.46 7.25 -4.79
N TYR A 294 7.10 6.98 -3.65
CA TYR A 294 7.39 5.60 -3.23
C TYR A 294 6.13 4.80 -2.93
N LEU A 295 5.13 5.40 -2.26
CA LEU A 295 3.82 4.77 -2.05
C LEU A 295 3.17 4.41 -3.39
N GLY A 296 3.24 5.31 -4.39
CA GLY A 296 2.78 5.02 -5.75
C GLY A 296 3.56 3.88 -6.41
N THR A 297 4.89 3.80 -6.22
CA THR A 297 5.71 2.66 -6.66
C THR A 297 5.18 1.34 -6.08
N VAL A 298 4.93 1.28 -4.77
CA VAL A 298 4.40 0.07 -4.09
C VAL A 298 2.97 -0.24 -4.51
N THR A 299 2.13 0.78 -4.67
CA THR A 299 0.73 0.66 -5.11
C THR A 299 0.66 0.13 -6.54
N THR A 300 1.51 0.61 -7.43
CA THR A 300 1.57 0.14 -8.83
C THR A 300 2.07 -1.31 -8.89
N ALA A 301 3.04 -1.69 -8.07
CA ALA A 301 3.45 -3.09 -7.94
C ALA A 301 2.30 -3.99 -7.44
N ALA A 302 1.53 -3.53 -6.44
CA ALA A 302 0.34 -4.22 -5.97
C ALA A 302 -0.73 -4.34 -7.07
N LEU A 303 -0.97 -3.27 -7.84
CA LEU A 303 -1.90 -3.28 -8.98
C LEU A 303 -1.53 -4.35 -10.01
N VAL A 304 -0.26 -4.47 -10.37
CA VAL A 304 0.21 -5.52 -11.30
C VAL A 304 0.01 -6.92 -10.73
N ILE A 305 0.18 -7.12 -9.42
CA ILE A 305 -0.09 -8.41 -8.78
C ILE A 305 -1.58 -8.76 -8.92
N TRP A 306 -2.50 -7.79 -8.75
CA TRP A 306 -3.93 -7.99 -8.97
C TRP A 306 -4.27 -8.33 -10.43
N LEU A 307 -3.66 -7.65 -11.39
CA LEU A 307 -3.90 -7.87 -12.82
C LEU A 307 -3.41 -9.23 -13.35
N ARG A 308 -2.49 -9.87 -12.63
CA ARG A 308 -1.89 -11.17 -13.00
C ARG A 308 -2.50 -12.34 -12.25
N SER A 309 -3.48 -12.09 -11.39
CA SER A 309 -4.13 -13.10 -10.56
C SER A 309 -5.45 -13.55 -11.14
#